data_AF-A0A7J8P0N6-F1
#
_entry.id   AF-A0A7J8P0N6-F1
#
_cell.length_a   1.000
_cell.length_b   1.000
_cell.length_c   1.000
_cell.angle_alpha   90.00
_cell.angle_beta   90.00
_cell.angle_gamma   90.00
#
_symmetry.space_group_name_H-M   'P 1'
#
loop_
_entity.id
_entity.type
_entity.pdbx_description
1 polymer ?
#
loop_
_entity_poly.entity_id
_entity_poly.type
_entity_poly.pdbx_seq_one_letter_code
_entity_poly.pdbx_strand_id
1 'polypeptide(L)'
;MSYVLDKPDKSVPSYISKHDSWHEFEHPVDELTRGFICSLFVDAKIPFALKNLHWKKHDFDKESIPLVSTDCVVSSILDVCSDMINAARESGRKKLFLLVMIKKQVVVPRDEYLAMLKAKEGQEVLCNVEDMIRLQARGWNFQRSDWEDMANVVRRAGLGDSIKKRFGFSSRTCYERIDKTRFKSTR
;
A
#
# COMPACT_ATOMS: atom_id res chain seq x y z
N MET A 1 0.04 3.91 -6.89
CA MET A 1 -0.27 4.90 -7.96
C MET A 1 0.87 5.89 -8.01
N SER A 2 1.61 6.02 -9.12
CA SER A 2 2.72 6.98 -9.23
C SER A 2 2.36 8.19 -10.10
N TYR A 3 2.61 9.35 -9.54
CA TYR A 3 2.51 10.69 -10.09
C TYR A 3 3.76 11.01 -10.91
N VAL A 4 3.57 11.48 -12.13
CA VAL A 4 4.65 12.03 -12.98
C VAL A 4 4.32 13.50 -13.17
N LEU A 5 5.18 14.38 -12.65
CA LEU A 5 5.07 15.82 -12.81
C LEU A 5 5.93 16.28 -14.00
N ASP A 6 5.43 17.26 -14.76
CA ASP A 6 6.27 18.03 -15.69
C ASP A 6 7.31 18.90 -14.97
N LYS A 7 7.08 19.24 -13.70
CA LYS A 7 8.06 19.90 -12.80
C LYS A 7 7.97 19.30 -11.39
N PRO A 8 9.03 18.67 -10.86
CA PRO A 8 8.98 17.99 -9.56
C PRO A 8 8.85 19.00 -8.42
N ASP A 9 7.64 19.18 -7.90
CA ASP A 9 7.40 19.74 -6.58
C ASP A 9 7.70 18.64 -5.54
N LYS A 10 8.86 18.76 -4.90
CA LYS A 10 9.39 17.78 -3.93
C LYS A 10 8.53 17.67 -2.65
N SER A 11 7.57 18.57 -2.44
CA SER A 11 6.72 18.59 -1.25
C SER A 11 5.54 17.63 -1.31
N VAL A 12 5.16 17.15 -2.50
CA VAL A 12 4.01 16.28 -2.69
C VAL A 12 4.48 14.83 -2.89
N PRO A 13 3.99 13.86 -2.11
CA PRO A 13 4.32 12.46 -2.31
C PRO A 13 4.05 12.06 -3.76
N SER A 14 5.06 11.53 -4.44
CA SER A 14 4.94 11.12 -5.85
C SER A 14 4.14 9.84 -6.03
N TYR A 15 3.72 9.17 -4.96
CA TYR A 15 2.82 8.04 -5.05
C TYR A 15 1.99 7.86 -3.79
N ILE A 16 0.74 7.43 -3.99
CA ILE A 16 -0.04 6.82 -2.93
C ILE A 16 0.20 5.31 -3.04
N SER A 17 1.00 4.76 -2.13
CA SER A 17 1.02 3.31 -1.88
C SER A 17 -0.30 2.93 -1.22
N LYS A 18 -0.96 1.93 -1.78
CA LYS A 18 -2.19 1.38 -1.22
C LYS A 18 -2.07 -0.12 -0.97
N HIS A 19 -1.24 -0.83 -1.76
CA HIS A 19 -1.06 -2.28 -1.64
C HIS A 19 0.35 -2.64 -2.12
N ASP A 20 1.26 -2.90 -1.19
CA ASP A 20 2.52 -3.59 -1.47
C ASP A 20 2.35 -5.03 -0.97
N SER A 21 2.49 -5.99 -1.88
CA SER A 21 2.40 -7.42 -1.58
C SER A 21 3.70 -8.07 -2.03
N TRP A 22 4.35 -8.78 -1.11
CA TRP A 22 5.59 -9.49 -1.36
C TRP A 22 5.33 -10.98 -1.28
N HIS A 23 5.70 -11.69 -2.34
CA HIS A 23 5.56 -13.13 -2.42
C HIS A 23 6.90 -13.71 -2.87
N GLU A 24 7.41 -14.64 -2.07
CA GLU A 24 8.63 -15.37 -2.34
C GLU A 24 8.29 -16.80 -2.71
N PHE A 25 8.94 -17.29 -3.77
CA PHE A 25 8.74 -18.64 -4.28
C PHE A 25 10.10 -19.26 -4.56
N GLU A 26 10.28 -20.50 -4.13
CA GLU A 26 11.46 -21.29 -4.45
C GLU A 26 11.02 -22.48 -5.31
N HIS A 27 11.69 -22.70 -6.42
CA HIS A 27 11.34 -23.76 -7.37
C HIS A 27 12.58 -24.32 -8.06
N PRO A 28 12.68 -25.65 -8.24
CA PRO A 28 13.74 -26.26 -9.03
C PRO A 28 13.75 -25.73 -10.47
N VAL A 29 14.94 -25.36 -10.94
CA VAL A 29 15.13 -24.75 -12.27
C VAL A 29 14.78 -25.71 -13.41
N ASP A 30 15.06 -26.99 -13.24
CA ASP A 30 14.78 -28.08 -14.17
C ASP A 30 13.28 -28.38 -14.31
N GLU A 31 12.48 -27.99 -13.32
CA GLU A 31 11.03 -28.15 -13.33
C GLU A 31 10.30 -26.85 -13.64
N LEU A 32 10.99 -25.81 -14.12
CA LEU A 32 10.37 -24.53 -14.43
C LEU A 32 9.42 -24.68 -15.62
N THR A 33 8.13 -24.52 -15.36
CA THR A 33 7.08 -24.62 -16.38
C THR A 33 6.25 -23.34 -16.49
N ARG A 34 5.58 -23.19 -17.63
CA ARG A 34 4.53 -22.18 -17.80
C ARG A 34 3.46 -22.28 -16.71
N GLY A 35 3.06 -23.50 -16.36
CA GLY A 35 2.06 -23.77 -15.33
C GLY A 35 2.47 -23.23 -13.95
N PHE A 36 3.74 -23.43 -13.57
CA PHE A 36 4.29 -22.87 -12.35
C PHE A 36 4.24 -21.33 -12.35
N ILE A 37 4.72 -20.67 -13.42
CA ILE A 37 4.67 -19.21 -13.50
C ILE A 37 3.22 -18.70 -13.42
N CYS A 38 2.27 -19.37 -14.08
CA CYS A 38 0.85 -19.04 -13.97
C CYS A 38 0.33 -19.14 -12.52
N SER A 39 0.72 -20.17 -11.76
CA SER A 39 0.27 -20.34 -10.38
C SER A 39 0.76 -19.19 -9.49
N LEU A 40 1.94 -18.64 -9.74
CA LEU A 40 2.46 -17.47 -9.00
C LEU A 40 1.48 -16.29 -9.03
N PHE A 41 0.84 -16.02 -10.18
CA PHE A 41 -0.13 -14.93 -10.30
C PHE A 41 -1.43 -15.20 -9.54
N VAL A 42 -1.85 -16.46 -9.49
CA VAL A 42 -3.03 -16.89 -8.72
C VAL A 42 -2.74 -16.76 -7.22
N ASP A 43 -1.58 -17.24 -6.79
CA ASP A 43 -1.16 -17.26 -5.38
C ASP A 43 -0.85 -15.87 -4.84
N ALA A 44 -0.26 -14.99 -5.67
CA ALA A 44 0.03 -13.61 -5.31
C ALA A 44 -1.22 -12.73 -5.13
N LYS A 45 -2.41 -13.19 -5.55
CA LYS A 45 -3.70 -12.49 -5.36
C LYS A 45 -3.62 -11.00 -5.74
N ILE A 46 -3.17 -10.71 -6.95
CA ILE A 46 -2.94 -9.33 -7.41
C ILE A 46 -4.22 -8.50 -7.25
N PRO A 47 -4.21 -7.37 -6.51
CA PRO A 47 -5.42 -6.67 -6.07
C PRO A 47 -6.05 -5.79 -7.18
N PHE A 48 -5.68 -6.00 -8.44
CA PHE A 48 -6.18 -5.24 -9.57
C PHE A 48 -6.17 -6.06 -10.86
N ALA A 49 -7.05 -5.70 -11.79
CA ALA A 49 -7.09 -6.33 -13.11
C ALA A 49 -5.81 -6.05 -13.90
N LEU A 50 -5.27 -7.09 -14.53
CA LEU A 50 -4.11 -7.03 -15.41
C LEU A 50 -4.55 -6.61 -16.84
N LYS A 51 -4.76 -5.32 -17.04
CA LYS A 51 -5.13 -4.71 -18.34
C LYS A 51 -4.10 -3.66 -18.75
N ASN A 52 -3.92 -3.42 -20.05
CA ASN A 52 -2.98 -2.43 -20.61
C ASN A 52 -1.55 -2.59 -20.06
N LEU A 53 -1.09 -3.85 -20.06
CA LEU A 53 0.18 -4.22 -19.48
C LEU A 53 1.33 -3.78 -20.38
N HIS A 54 2.42 -3.37 -19.76
CA HIS A 54 3.66 -3.06 -20.45
C HIS A 54 4.81 -3.78 -19.75
N TRP A 55 5.69 -4.38 -20.53
CA TRP A 55 6.85 -5.11 -20.07
C TRP A 55 8.10 -4.25 -20.11
N LYS A 56 8.91 -4.38 -19.07
CA LYS A 56 10.29 -3.90 -19.02
C LYS A 56 11.15 -5.05 -18.53
N LYS A 57 12.28 -5.29 -19.19
CA LYS A 57 13.21 -6.35 -18.75
C LYS A 57 13.95 -5.90 -17.48
N HIS A 58 14.24 -4.60 -17.39
CA HIS A 58 14.82 -3.95 -16.23
C HIS A 58 14.04 -2.69 -15.86
N ASP A 59 13.97 -2.35 -14.57
CA ASP A 59 13.19 -1.18 -14.11
C ASP A 59 13.63 0.15 -14.70
N PHE A 60 14.92 0.27 -15.00
CA PHE A 60 15.54 1.47 -15.56
C PHE A 60 15.40 1.55 -17.08
N ASP A 61 14.83 0.54 -17.74
CA ASP A 61 14.55 0.60 -19.17
C ASP A 61 13.59 1.77 -19.44
N LYS A 62 13.96 2.64 -20.38
CA LYS A 62 13.09 3.75 -20.80
C LYS A 62 11.91 3.25 -21.61
N GLU A 63 12.19 2.29 -22.49
CA GLU A 63 11.22 1.68 -23.36
C GLU A 63 10.44 0.60 -22.62
N SER A 64 9.17 0.44 -22.98
CA SER A 64 8.34 -0.63 -22.46
C SER A 64 7.55 -1.24 -23.60
N ILE A 65 7.49 -2.57 -23.63
CA ILE A 65 6.85 -3.31 -24.70
C ILE A 65 5.39 -3.57 -24.30
N PRO A 66 4.39 -3.14 -25.10
CA PRO A 66 3.00 -3.42 -24.78
C PRO A 66 2.73 -4.92 -24.82
N LEU A 67 2.09 -5.44 -23.79
CA LEU A 67 1.66 -6.83 -23.69
C LEU A 67 0.17 -6.92 -24.05
N VAL A 68 -0.14 -7.67 -25.10
CA VAL A 68 -1.51 -7.84 -25.60
C VAL A 68 -2.37 -8.77 -24.74
N SER A 69 -1.77 -9.55 -23.84
CA SER A 69 -2.49 -10.43 -22.92
C SER A 69 -1.70 -10.74 -21.65
N THR A 70 -2.37 -11.31 -20.64
CA THR A 70 -1.72 -11.86 -19.43
C THR A 70 -0.79 -13.03 -19.77
N ASP A 71 -1.11 -13.80 -20.80
CA ASP A 71 -0.27 -14.89 -21.29
C ASP A 71 1.10 -14.41 -21.80
N CYS A 72 1.16 -13.19 -22.33
CA CYS A 72 2.42 -12.57 -22.73
C CYS A 72 3.33 -12.26 -21.53
N VAL A 73 2.76 -11.95 -20.36
CA VAL A 73 3.54 -11.73 -19.12
C VAL A 73 4.28 -13.01 -18.74
N VAL A 74 3.57 -14.14 -18.75
CA VAL A 74 4.11 -15.45 -18.41
C VAL A 74 5.25 -15.81 -19.37
N SER A 75 5.04 -15.60 -20.67
CA SER A 75 6.08 -15.84 -21.68
C SER A 75 7.31 -14.95 -21.44
N SER A 76 7.14 -13.64 -21.21
CA SER A 76 8.27 -12.74 -20.95
C SER A 76 9.06 -13.10 -19.69
N ILE A 77 8.40 -13.57 -18.63
CA ILE A 77 9.08 -14.07 -17.43
C ILE A 77 9.87 -15.34 -17.74
N LEU A 78 9.29 -16.28 -18.50
CA LEU A 78 9.99 -17.50 -18.91
C LEU A 78 11.19 -17.21 -19.78
N ASP A 79 11.11 -16.23 -20.68
CA ASP A 79 12.24 -15.79 -21.51
C ASP A 79 13.39 -15.28 -20.64
N VAL A 80 13.09 -14.44 -19.64
CA VAL A 80 14.09 -13.97 -18.68
C VAL A 80 14.68 -15.12 -17.86
N CYS A 81 13.85 -16.04 -17.38
CA CYS A 81 14.35 -17.23 -16.69
C CYS A 81 15.28 -18.05 -17.59
N SER A 82 14.90 -18.28 -18.84
CA SER A 82 15.69 -19.05 -19.80
C SER A 82 17.06 -18.40 -20.05
N ASP A 83 17.10 -17.08 -20.24
CA ASP A 83 18.35 -16.30 -20.35
C ASP A 83 19.23 -16.49 -19.10
N MET A 84 18.63 -16.36 -17.91
CA MET A 84 19.36 -16.51 -16.64
C MET A 84 19.90 -17.94 -16.44
N ILE A 85 19.13 -18.96 -16.82
CA ILE A 85 19.52 -20.37 -16.73
C ILE A 85 20.70 -20.66 -17.65
N ASN A 86 20.64 -20.17 -18.89
CA ASN A 86 21.74 -20.34 -19.85
C ASN A 86 23.02 -19.65 -19.35
N ALA A 87 22.93 -18.41 -18.88
CA ALA A 87 24.06 -17.70 -18.30
C ALA A 87 24.60 -18.37 -17.01
N ALA A 88 23.73 -18.98 -16.20
CA ALA A 88 24.13 -19.73 -15.02
C ALA A 88 24.87 -21.02 -15.35
N ARG A 89 24.48 -21.72 -16.42
CA ARG A 89 25.19 -22.91 -16.91
C ARG A 89 26.61 -22.58 -17.32
N GLU A 90 26.82 -21.45 -18.00
CA GLU A 90 28.15 -20.98 -18.40
C GLU A 90 29.02 -20.55 -17.21
N SER A 91 28.41 -19.91 -16.20
CA SER A 91 29.12 -19.40 -15.03
C SER A 91 29.23 -20.38 -13.85
N GLY A 92 28.61 -21.56 -13.93
CA GLY A 92 28.55 -22.55 -12.84
C GLY A 92 27.70 -22.13 -11.64
N ARG A 93 26.83 -21.13 -11.80
CA ARG A 93 26.01 -20.57 -10.72
C ARG A 93 24.88 -21.54 -10.33
N LYS A 94 24.79 -21.88 -9.05
CA LYS A 94 23.82 -22.86 -8.52
C LYS A 94 22.46 -22.29 -8.10
N LYS A 95 22.35 -20.96 -7.92
CA LYS A 95 21.13 -20.28 -7.47
C LYS A 95 20.83 -19.04 -8.30
N LEU A 96 19.58 -18.89 -8.71
CA LEU A 96 19.08 -17.77 -9.49
C LEU A 96 18.06 -16.99 -8.66
N PHE A 97 18.08 -15.67 -8.78
CA PHE A 97 17.11 -14.79 -8.11
C PHE A 97 16.47 -13.89 -9.17
N LEU A 98 15.16 -14.01 -9.32
CA LEU A 98 14.36 -13.17 -10.20
C LEU A 98 13.40 -12.34 -9.36
N LEU A 99 13.48 -11.01 -9.50
CA LEU A 99 12.51 -10.10 -8.92
C LEU A 99 11.54 -9.67 -10.03
N VAL A 100 10.25 -9.97 -9.86
CA VAL A 100 9.18 -9.52 -10.76
C VAL A 100 8.35 -8.47 -10.04
N MET A 101 8.32 -7.25 -10.57
CA MET A 101 7.49 -6.18 -10.02
C MET A 101 6.32 -5.86 -10.95
N ILE A 102 5.12 -5.85 -10.39
CA ILE A 102 3.89 -5.51 -11.10
C ILE A 102 3.37 -4.19 -10.55
N LYS A 103 3.52 -3.12 -11.31
CA LYS A 103 3.14 -1.77 -10.89
C LYS A 103 1.87 -1.31 -11.62
N LYS A 104 0.83 -1.00 -10.86
CA LYS A 104 -0.33 -0.26 -11.39
C LYS A 104 -0.05 1.25 -11.38
N GLN A 105 0.13 1.81 -12.57
CA GLN A 105 0.21 3.25 -12.78
C GLN A 105 -1.17 3.82 -13.12
N VAL A 106 -1.55 4.90 -12.46
CA VAL A 106 -2.80 5.62 -12.70
C VAL A 106 -2.44 7.09 -12.83
N VAL A 107 -2.89 7.71 -13.92
CA VAL A 107 -2.71 9.14 -14.17
C VAL A 107 -4.00 9.83 -13.74
N VAL A 108 -3.87 10.83 -12.87
CA VAL A 108 -4.99 11.64 -12.37
C VAL A 108 -4.63 13.12 -12.45
N PRO A 109 -5.62 14.02 -12.62
CA PRO A 109 -5.41 15.45 -12.49
C PRO A 109 -4.83 15.82 -11.11
N ARG A 110 -4.03 16.88 -11.06
CA ARG A 110 -3.34 17.32 -9.83
C ARG A 110 -4.29 17.59 -8.68
N ASP A 111 -5.39 18.30 -8.93
CA ASP A 111 -6.33 18.69 -7.87
C ASP A 111 -7.08 17.48 -7.32
N GLU A 112 -7.42 16.51 -8.19
CA GLU A 112 -7.97 15.22 -7.77
C GLU A 112 -6.96 14.44 -6.93
N TYR A 113 -5.69 14.43 -7.32
CA TYR A 113 -4.63 13.76 -6.55
C TYR A 113 -4.46 14.37 -5.16
N LEU A 114 -4.46 15.70 -5.05
CA LEU A 114 -4.38 16.39 -3.76
C LEU A 114 -5.60 16.13 -2.89
N ALA A 115 -6.80 16.09 -3.49
CA ALA A 115 -8.01 15.69 -2.78
C ALA A 115 -7.92 14.25 -2.26
N MET A 116 -7.40 13.32 -3.07
CA MET A 116 -7.17 11.93 -2.67
C MET A 116 -6.13 11.79 -1.54
N LEU A 117 -5.04 12.57 -1.59
CA LEU A 117 -4.03 12.61 -0.53
C LEU A 117 -4.66 13.09 0.79
N LYS A 118 -5.37 14.22 0.75
CA LYS A 118 -6.07 14.76 1.93
C LYS A 118 -7.10 13.78 2.49
N ALA A 119 -7.83 13.08 1.62
CA ALA A 119 -8.77 12.04 2.03
C ALA A 119 -8.07 10.84 2.68
N LYS A 120 -6.90 10.42 2.17
CA LYS A 120 -6.10 9.33 2.76
C LYS A 120 -5.58 9.71 4.15
N GLU A 121 -4.95 10.88 4.27
CA GLU A 121 -4.50 11.42 5.56
C GLU A 121 -5.65 11.50 6.55
N GLY A 122 -6.81 12.00 6.11
CA GLY A 122 -8.01 12.03 6.93
C GLY A 122 -8.43 10.64 7.40
N GLN A 123 -8.42 9.64 6.51
CA GLN A 123 -8.78 8.27 6.88
C GLN A 123 -7.80 7.67 7.90
N GLU A 124 -6.49 7.88 7.73
CA GLU A 124 -5.47 7.41 8.68
C GLU A 124 -5.66 8.03 10.07
N VAL A 125 -5.93 9.33 10.13
CA VAL A 125 -6.27 10.02 11.39
C VAL A 125 -7.52 9.42 12.02
N LEU A 126 -8.57 9.13 11.25
CA LEU A 126 -9.78 8.49 11.76
C LEU A 126 -9.51 7.08 12.30
N CYS A 127 -8.68 6.28 11.62
CA CYS A 127 -8.27 4.95 12.10
C CYS A 127 -7.50 5.05 13.42
N ASN A 128 -6.56 5.98 13.53
CA ASN A 128 -5.79 6.16 14.77
C ASN A 128 -6.68 6.55 15.96
N VAL A 129 -7.68 7.42 15.74
CA VAL A 129 -8.68 7.76 16.75
C VAL A 129 -9.50 6.53 17.16
N GLU A 130 -9.94 5.73 16.17
CA GLU A 130 -10.70 4.49 16.40
C GLU A 130 -9.89 3.48 17.22
N ASP A 131 -8.61 3.30 16.89
CA ASP A 131 -7.71 2.40 17.60
C ASP A 131 -7.44 2.86 19.03
N MET A 132 -7.22 4.16 19.26
CA MET A 132 -7.09 4.69 20.62
C MET A 132 -8.36 4.43 21.45
N ILE A 133 -9.55 4.66 20.89
CA ILE A 133 -10.82 4.38 21.58
C ILE A 133 -10.95 2.88 21.88
N ARG A 134 -10.60 2.02 20.92
CA ARG A 134 -10.67 0.56 21.07
C ARG A 134 -9.70 0.04 22.11
N LEU A 135 -8.46 0.54 22.13
CA LEU A 135 -7.45 0.18 23.12
C LEU A 135 -7.87 0.65 24.51
N GLN A 136 -8.43 1.86 24.63
CA GLN A 136 -8.97 2.36 25.89
C GLN A 136 -10.09 1.46 26.43
N ALA A 137 -11.01 1.01 25.56
CA ALA A 137 -12.06 0.06 25.93
C ALA A 137 -11.52 -1.31 26.39
N ARG A 138 -10.27 -1.65 26.01
CA ARG A 138 -9.54 -2.86 26.46
C ARG A 138 -8.69 -2.63 27.70
N GLY A 139 -8.78 -1.46 28.33
CA GLY A 139 -8.07 -1.13 29.57
C GLY A 139 -6.69 -0.49 29.37
N TRP A 140 -6.33 -0.09 28.15
CA TRP A 140 -5.15 0.76 27.95
C TRP A 140 -5.40 2.17 28.49
N ASN A 141 -4.44 2.69 29.25
CA ASN A 141 -4.48 4.04 29.77
C ASN A 141 -3.60 4.95 28.91
N PHE A 142 -4.23 5.86 28.18
CA PHE A 142 -3.55 6.94 27.47
C PHE A 142 -3.39 8.14 28.40
N GLN A 143 -2.24 8.81 28.33
CA GLN A 143 -2.02 10.06 29.04
C GLN A 143 -2.87 11.16 28.42
N ARG A 144 -3.05 12.26 29.17
CA ARG A 144 -3.76 13.44 28.67
C ARG A 144 -3.10 14.00 27.41
N SER A 145 -1.76 14.08 27.39
CA SER A 145 -0.98 14.54 26.24
C SER A 145 -1.28 13.75 24.97
N ASP A 146 -1.46 12.43 25.06
CA ASP A 146 -1.76 11.58 23.89
C ASP A 146 -3.08 11.97 23.23
N TRP A 147 -4.10 12.28 24.05
CA TRP A 147 -5.39 12.77 23.56
C TRP A 147 -5.32 14.19 23.01
N GLU A 148 -4.48 15.05 23.59
CA GLU A 148 -4.26 16.42 23.12
C GLU A 148 -3.55 16.45 21.77
N ASP A 149 -2.53 15.60 21.60
CA ASP A 149 -1.83 15.40 20.35
C ASP A 149 -2.77 14.85 19.27
N MET A 150 -3.60 13.86 19.61
CA MET A 150 -4.60 13.35 18.69
C MET A 150 -5.63 14.42 18.30
N ALA A 151 -6.10 15.23 19.25
CA ALA A 151 -7.02 16.34 18.97
C ALA A 151 -6.38 17.43 18.08
N ASN A 152 -5.09 17.70 18.26
CA ASN A 152 -4.32 18.60 17.40
C ASN A 152 -4.25 18.08 15.95
N VAL A 153 -3.95 16.79 15.78
CA VAL A 153 -3.89 16.13 14.47
C VAL A 153 -5.26 16.17 13.77
N VAL A 154 -6.33 15.83 14.49
CA VAL A 154 -7.72 15.91 14.01
C VAL A 154 -8.09 17.32 13.52
N ARG A 155 -7.70 18.34 14.29
CA ARG A 155 -7.98 19.74 13.93
C ARG A 155 -7.23 20.16 12.68
N ARG A 156 -5.94 19.82 12.58
CA ARG A 156 -5.11 20.11 11.40
C ARG A 156 -5.64 19.43 10.15
N ALA A 157 -6.17 18.21 10.28
CA ALA A 157 -6.81 17.48 9.19
C ALA A 157 -8.23 17.98 8.84
N GLY A 158 -8.81 18.87 9.65
CA GLY A 158 -10.17 19.38 9.43
C GLY A 158 -11.28 18.34 9.64
N LEU A 159 -11.05 17.33 10.48
CA LEU A 159 -11.93 16.16 10.64
C LEU A 159 -12.91 16.24 11.82
N GLY A 160 -13.06 17.42 12.44
CA GLY A 160 -13.87 17.59 13.64
C GLY A 160 -15.32 17.11 13.47
N ASP A 161 -15.96 17.47 12.35
CA ASP A 161 -17.35 17.08 12.07
C ASP A 161 -17.48 15.57 11.75
N SER A 162 -16.50 15.01 11.04
CA SER A 162 -16.44 13.57 10.72
C SER A 162 -16.34 12.71 11.97
N ILE A 163 -15.54 13.13 12.96
CA ILE A 163 -15.39 12.43 14.24
C ILE A 163 -16.65 12.55 15.09
N LYS A 164 -17.26 13.75 15.14
CA LYS A 164 -18.54 13.96 15.82
C LYS A 164 -19.62 13.05 15.26
N LYS A 165 -19.70 12.93 13.94
CA LYS A 165 -20.66 12.07 13.25
C LYS A 165 -20.40 10.58 13.47
N ARG A 166 -19.13 10.14 13.44
CA ARG A 166 -18.76 8.71 13.48
C ARG A 166 -18.73 8.14 14.90
N PHE A 167 -18.27 8.91 15.88
CA PHE A 167 -18.06 8.43 17.24
C PHE A 167 -18.98 9.07 18.28
N GLY A 168 -19.76 10.09 17.89
CA GLY A 168 -20.70 10.78 18.80
C GLY A 168 -20.05 11.78 19.75
N PHE A 169 -18.75 12.08 19.57
CA PHE A 169 -18.00 13.05 20.38
C PHE A 169 -17.32 14.04 19.43
N SER A 170 -17.46 15.34 19.68
CA SER A 170 -16.66 16.39 19.03
C SER A 170 -15.16 16.29 19.36
N SER A 171 -14.31 16.93 18.56
CA SER A 171 -12.87 17.10 18.88
C SER A 171 -12.63 17.79 20.23
N ARG A 172 -13.59 18.58 20.73
CA ARG A 172 -13.57 19.16 22.10
C ARG A 172 -13.91 18.12 23.17
N THR A 173 -14.64 17.07 22.85
CA THR A 173 -15.09 16.04 23.81
C THR A 173 -14.21 14.80 23.88
N CYS A 174 -13.08 14.74 23.15
CA CYS A 174 -11.97 13.87 23.52
C CYS A 174 -11.54 14.13 24.98
N TYR A 175 -11.74 15.36 25.47
CA TYR A 175 -11.56 15.74 26.87
C TYR A 175 -12.69 15.21 27.80
N GLU A 176 -13.94 15.12 27.35
CA GLU A 176 -15.09 14.86 28.25
C GLU A 176 -15.31 13.38 28.58
N ARG A 177 -14.68 12.45 27.87
CA ARG A 177 -14.70 11.02 28.26
C ARG A 177 -13.77 10.70 29.44
N ILE A 178 -12.86 11.61 29.80
CA ILE A 178 -12.00 11.44 30.99
C ILE A 178 -12.79 11.68 32.28
N ASP A 179 -13.86 12.49 32.25
CA ASP A 179 -14.62 12.82 33.46
C ASP A 179 -15.80 11.88 33.77
N LYS A 180 -16.31 11.11 32.80
CA LYS A 180 -17.50 10.26 33.04
C LYS A 180 -17.20 8.84 33.53
N THR A 181 -15.95 8.36 33.48
CA THR A 181 -15.55 7.10 34.13
C THR A 181 -15.14 7.27 35.59
N ARG A 182 -15.13 8.50 36.14
CA ARG A 182 -14.78 8.75 37.55
C ARG A 182 -15.94 8.76 38.55
N PHE A 183 -17.19 8.53 38.12
CA PHE A 183 -18.30 8.43 39.06
C PHE A 183 -19.29 7.35 38.63
N LYS A 184 -19.05 6.12 39.10
CA LYS A 184 -20.05 5.17 39.61
C LYS A 184 -19.35 3.91 40.12
N SER A 185 -18.82 3.98 41.33
CA SER A 185 -18.78 2.82 42.22
C SER A 185 -19.27 3.28 43.58
N THR A 186 -20.59 3.36 43.69
CA THR A 186 -21.31 3.26 44.96
C THR A 186 -21.26 1.80 45.39
N ARG A 187 -20.43 1.49 46.39
CA ARG A 187 -20.76 0.72 47.59
C ARG A 187 -19.54 0.61 48.48
#